data_AF-A0A7X7JXR9-F1
#
_entry.id   AF-A0A7X7JXR9-F1
#
_cell.length_a   1.000
_cell.length_b   1.000
_cell.length_c   1.000
_cell.angle_alpha   90.00
_cell.angle_beta   90.00
_cell.angle_gamma   90.00
#
_symmetry.space_group_name_H-M   'P 1'
#
loop_
_entity.id
_entity.type
_entity.pdbx_description
1 polymer ?
#
loop_
_entity_poly.entity_id
_entity_poly.type
_entity_poly.pdbx_seq_one_letter_code
_entity_poly.pdbx_strand_id
1 'polypeptide(L)'
;MHKYQRLQATGVKATAHRLQARIAARFPGRNLGTVAGEITEAIDEMVLRPHPRFYRIALRLSRLALLGVLVLGLLAFGLLVVAAGTDQTPSVWEWVAVVESMINDVVFAGIAVFFLWHLPARMQRRHDLRLLHRLRSLAHIIDMHQLSKNPERLSPDYPKTELSVDLGMDRYELWNYLDYCSEMLSLVGKAAALLAEQTNDQTVLSTVEGIEGLTTGMSRKIWQKISLLEV
;
A
#
# COMPACT_ATOMS: atom_id res chain seq x y z
N MET A 1 8.47 -12.12 -23.78
CA MET A 1 7.91 -10.98 -23.00
C MET A 1 9.08 -10.10 -22.58
N HIS A 2 9.12 -8.84 -23.04
CA HIS A 2 10.30 -7.97 -22.90
C HIS A 2 10.59 -7.64 -21.42
N LYS A 3 11.84 -7.84 -20.99
CA LYS A 3 12.31 -7.78 -19.59
C LYS A 3 12.18 -6.37 -18.94
N TYR A 4 11.78 -5.34 -19.70
CA TYR A 4 11.77 -3.93 -19.30
C TYR A 4 10.39 -3.25 -19.36
N GLN A 5 9.29 -4.00 -19.40
CA GLN A 5 7.94 -3.42 -19.47
C GLN A 5 7.29 -3.16 -18.10
N ARG A 6 7.84 -3.71 -17.01
CA ARG A 6 7.25 -3.62 -15.66
C ARG A 6 8.33 -3.52 -14.60
N LEU A 7 8.02 -2.81 -13.53
CA LEU A 7 8.87 -2.76 -12.35
C LEU A 7 8.88 -4.14 -11.66
N GLN A 8 10.08 -4.71 -11.46
CA GLN A 8 10.24 -6.03 -10.87
C GLN A 8 10.43 -5.94 -9.36
N ALA A 9 9.48 -6.52 -8.61
CA ALA A 9 9.49 -6.60 -7.16
C ALA A 9 10.79 -7.17 -6.58
N THR A 10 11.33 -8.23 -7.18
CA THR A 10 12.61 -8.85 -6.79
C THR A 10 13.80 -7.93 -6.99
N GLY A 11 13.79 -7.12 -8.05
CA GLY A 11 14.84 -6.13 -8.33
C GLY A 11 14.83 -4.97 -7.32
N VAL A 12 13.64 -4.49 -6.94
CA VAL A 12 13.49 -3.46 -5.89
C VAL A 12 13.99 -3.99 -4.54
N LYS A 13 13.56 -5.21 -4.15
CA LYS A 13 14.04 -5.88 -2.93
C LYS A 13 15.57 -6.02 -2.91
N ALA A 14 16.17 -6.55 -3.98
CA ALA A 14 17.61 -6.72 -4.07
C ALA A 14 18.36 -5.38 -3.96
N THR A 15 17.80 -4.31 -4.52
CA THR A 15 18.37 -2.97 -4.42
C THR A 15 18.28 -2.41 -3.00
N ALA A 16 17.16 -2.63 -2.31
CA ALA A 16 16.98 -2.22 -0.91
C ALA A 16 18.00 -2.89 0.03
N HIS A 17 18.16 -4.21 -0.06
CA HIS A 17 19.16 -4.92 0.74
C HIS A 17 20.60 -4.46 0.47
N ARG A 18 20.96 -4.21 -0.81
CA ARG A 18 22.29 -3.67 -1.15
C ARG A 18 22.49 -2.27 -0.57
N LEU A 19 21.47 -1.42 -0.62
CA LEU A 19 21.54 -0.08 -0.04
C LEU A 19 21.71 -0.15 1.48
N GLN A 20 20.92 -0.98 2.17
CA GLN A 20 21.05 -1.20 3.61
C GLN A 20 22.47 -1.63 3.98
N ALA A 21 23.04 -2.61 3.26
CA ALA A 21 24.41 -3.08 3.49
C ALA A 21 25.46 -1.97 3.28
N ARG A 22 25.31 -1.17 2.21
CA ARG A 22 26.20 -0.02 1.93
C ARG A 22 26.13 1.02 3.06
N ILE A 23 24.93 1.36 3.52
CA ILE A 23 24.71 2.31 4.62
C ILE A 23 25.32 1.79 5.91
N ALA A 24 25.07 0.53 6.27
CA ALA A 24 25.59 -0.08 7.49
C ALA A 24 27.13 -0.14 7.48
N ALA A 25 27.73 -0.44 6.33
CA ALA A 25 29.19 -0.43 6.18
C ALA A 25 29.80 0.97 6.29
N ARG A 26 29.09 2.01 5.84
CA ARG A 26 29.59 3.40 5.86
C ARG A 26 29.35 4.10 7.20
N PHE A 27 28.20 3.86 7.83
CA PHE A 27 27.74 4.56 9.02
C PHE A 27 27.30 3.58 10.12
N PRO A 28 28.19 2.70 10.63
CA PRO A 28 27.83 1.65 11.58
C PRO A 28 27.29 2.17 12.92
N GLY A 29 27.70 3.38 13.33
CA GLY A 29 27.27 4.01 14.58
C GLY A 29 26.05 4.95 14.46
N ARG A 30 25.41 5.03 13.28
CA ARG A 30 24.26 5.92 13.06
C ARG A 30 23.00 5.14 12.73
N ASN A 31 21.85 5.68 13.15
CA ASN A 31 20.52 5.06 12.96
C ASN A 31 20.08 4.93 11.49
N LEU A 32 20.87 5.45 10.53
CA LEU A 32 20.54 5.40 9.12
C LEU A 32 20.43 3.96 8.59
N GLY A 33 21.30 3.05 9.07
CA GLY A 33 21.23 1.63 8.73
C GLY A 33 19.94 0.97 9.23
N THR A 34 19.46 1.37 10.41
CA THR A 34 18.19 0.91 10.99
C THR A 34 17.00 1.37 10.14
N VAL A 35 16.97 2.64 9.72
CA VAL A 35 15.92 3.16 8.83
C VAL A 35 15.92 2.43 7.48
N ALA A 36 17.10 2.15 6.91
CA ALA A 36 17.21 1.35 5.69
C ALA A 36 16.71 -0.10 5.88
N GLY A 37 16.91 -0.66 7.08
CA GLY A 37 16.34 -1.94 7.49
C GLY A 37 14.81 -1.92 7.49
N GLU A 38 14.20 -0.91 8.11
CA GLU A 38 12.74 -0.73 8.14
C GLU A 38 12.13 -0.59 6.74
N ILE A 39 12.81 0.10 5.82
CA ILE A 39 12.40 0.18 4.41
C ILE A 39 12.47 -1.20 3.75
N THR A 40 13.54 -1.93 3.99
CA THR A 40 13.73 -3.27 3.44
C THR A 40 12.68 -4.24 3.97
N GLU A 41 12.33 -4.17 5.25
CA GLU A 41 11.25 -4.95 5.85
C GLU A 41 9.88 -4.58 5.29
N ALA A 42 9.61 -3.29 5.08
CA ALA A 42 8.37 -2.84 4.45
C ALA A 42 8.26 -3.34 3.00
N ILE A 43 9.36 -3.30 2.23
CA ILE A 43 9.43 -3.85 0.88
C ILE A 43 9.26 -5.37 0.91
N ASP A 44 9.88 -6.06 1.87
CA ASP A 44 9.75 -7.50 2.02
C ASP A 44 8.31 -7.92 2.34
N GLU A 45 7.63 -7.18 3.20
CA GLU A 45 6.20 -7.39 3.48
C GLU A 45 5.35 -7.25 2.21
N MET A 46 5.71 -6.31 1.31
CA MET A 46 5.04 -6.11 0.01
C MET A 46 5.35 -7.21 -1.00
N VAL A 47 6.62 -7.61 -1.13
CA VAL A 47 7.10 -8.53 -2.18
C VAL A 47 6.88 -9.99 -1.84
N LEU A 48 7.03 -10.38 -0.57
CA LEU A 48 6.96 -11.78 -0.13
C LEU A 48 5.54 -12.27 0.16
N ARG A 49 4.54 -11.39 0.27
CA ARG A 49 3.17 -11.85 0.51
C ARG A 49 2.48 -12.18 -0.81
N PRO A 50 2.21 -13.48 -1.10
CA PRO A 50 1.12 -13.80 -2.01
C PRO A 50 -0.12 -13.13 -1.42
N HIS A 51 -0.95 -12.49 -2.25
CA HIS A 51 -2.24 -11.90 -1.86
C HIS A 51 -2.82 -12.69 -0.69
N PRO A 52 -3.06 -12.04 0.48
CA PRO A 52 -3.21 -12.74 1.75
C PRO A 52 -4.13 -13.93 1.56
N ARG A 53 -3.80 -15.11 2.09
CA ARG A 53 -4.67 -16.30 1.94
C ARG A 53 -6.13 -15.94 2.24
N PHE A 54 -6.35 -15.04 3.20
CA PHE A 54 -7.61 -14.40 3.52
C PHE A 54 -8.30 -13.64 2.37
N TYR A 55 -7.59 -12.98 1.46
CA TYR A 55 -8.16 -12.38 0.24
C TYR A 55 -8.66 -13.46 -0.72
N ARG A 56 -7.85 -14.49 -1.01
CA ARG A 56 -8.29 -15.60 -1.87
C ARG A 56 -9.46 -16.37 -1.23
N ILE A 57 -9.43 -16.54 0.08
CA ILE A 57 -10.52 -17.13 0.86
C ILE A 57 -11.75 -16.21 0.82
N ALA A 58 -11.62 -14.91 1.04
CA ALA A 58 -12.73 -13.95 0.98
C ALA A 58 -13.34 -13.87 -0.42
N LEU A 59 -12.52 -13.94 -1.47
CA LEU A 59 -12.98 -14.01 -2.85
C LEU A 59 -13.74 -15.33 -3.11
N ARG A 60 -13.20 -16.47 -2.64
CA ARG A 60 -13.87 -17.77 -2.75
C ARG A 60 -15.17 -17.80 -1.95
N LEU A 61 -15.17 -17.33 -0.71
CA LEU A 61 -16.35 -17.26 0.16
C LEU A 61 -17.38 -16.30 -0.41
N SER A 62 -16.97 -15.15 -0.96
CA SER A 62 -17.87 -14.22 -1.65
C SER A 62 -18.54 -14.90 -2.85
N ARG A 63 -17.76 -15.60 -3.69
CA ARG A 63 -18.29 -16.36 -4.83
C ARG A 63 -19.18 -17.54 -4.41
N LEU A 64 -18.80 -18.26 -3.36
CA LEU A 64 -19.60 -19.36 -2.81
C LEU A 64 -20.89 -18.86 -2.18
N ALA A 65 -20.86 -17.74 -1.47
CA ALA A 65 -22.05 -17.11 -0.91
C ALA A 65 -22.97 -16.60 -2.02
N LEU A 66 -22.41 -16.00 -3.08
CA LEU A 66 -23.16 -15.62 -4.28
C LEU A 66 -23.80 -16.83 -4.96
N LEU A 67 -23.08 -17.95 -5.09
CA LEU A 67 -23.61 -19.19 -5.60
C LEU A 67 -24.69 -19.78 -4.68
N GLY A 68 -24.51 -19.70 -3.35
CA GLY A 68 -25.49 -20.12 -2.37
C GLY A 68 -26.79 -19.34 -2.45
N VAL A 69 -26.71 -18.01 -2.59
CA VAL A 69 -27.88 -17.15 -2.85
C VAL A 69 -28.58 -17.56 -4.14
N LEU A 70 -27.82 -17.82 -5.21
CA LEU A 70 -28.36 -18.25 -6.50
C LEU A 70 -29.05 -19.64 -6.42
N VAL A 71 -28.44 -20.60 -5.72
CA VAL A 71 -29.02 -21.94 -5.52
C VAL A 71 -30.27 -21.89 -4.65
N LEU A 72 -30.25 -21.15 -3.54
CA LEU A 72 -31.43 -20.95 -2.70
C LEU A 72 -32.58 -20.28 -3.47
N GLY A 73 -32.27 -19.28 -4.29
CA GLY A 73 -33.25 -18.65 -5.18
C GLY A 73 -33.85 -19.63 -6.19
N LEU A 74 -33.03 -20.49 -6.82
CA LEU A 74 -33.50 -21.53 -7.74
C LEU A 74 -34.35 -22.59 -7.04
N LEU A 75 -33.98 -23.01 -5.82
CA LEU A 75 -34.76 -23.96 -5.03
C LEU A 75 -36.11 -23.38 -4.63
N ALA A 76 -36.14 -22.14 -4.16
CA ALA A 76 -37.38 -21.44 -3.84
C ALA A 76 -38.29 -21.32 -5.07
N PHE A 77 -37.72 -20.96 -6.23
CA PHE A 77 -38.45 -20.92 -7.50
C PHE A 77 -38.99 -22.29 -7.92
N GLY A 78 -38.18 -23.36 -7.81
CA GLY A 78 -38.61 -24.72 -8.11
C GLY A 78 -39.77 -25.20 -7.23
N LEU A 79 -39.71 -24.91 -5.92
CA LEU A 79 -40.81 -25.21 -4.98
C LEU A 79 -42.09 -24.46 -5.36
N LEU A 80 -41.98 -23.20 -5.77
CA LEU A 80 -43.10 -22.38 -6.22
C LEU A 80 -43.77 -22.97 -7.47
N VAL A 81 -42.98 -23.42 -8.46
CA VAL A 81 -43.49 -24.07 -9.68
C VAL A 81 -44.22 -25.37 -9.37
N VAL A 82 -43.68 -26.20 -8.47
CA VAL A 82 -44.33 -27.45 -8.04
C VAL A 82 -45.64 -27.17 -7.31
N ALA A 83 -45.67 -26.17 -6.43
CA ALA A 83 -46.89 -25.77 -5.72
C ALA A 83 -47.97 -25.26 -6.69
N ALA A 84 -47.59 -24.47 -7.70
CA ALA A 84 -48.51 -23.95 -8.72
C ALA A 84 -49.09 -25.03 -9.65
N GLY A 85 -48.47 -26.21 -9.74
CA GLY A 85 -48.96 -27.35 -10.51
C GLY A 85 -49.99 -28.23 -9.78
N THR A 86 -50.35 -27.89 -8.53
CA THR A 86 -51.42 -28.58 -7.80
C THR A 86 -52.79 -27.94 -8.11
N ASP A 87 -53.85 -28.74 -8.25
CA ASP A 87 -55.22 -28.30 -8.63
C ASP A 87 -55.93 -27.38 -7.61
N GLN A 88 -55.20 -26.81 -6.64
CA GLN A 88 -55.72 -25.86 -5.67
C GLN A 88 -55.57 -24.44 -6.23
N THR A 89 -56.68 -23.79 -6.58
CA THR A 89 -56.67 -22.37 -6.98
C THR A 89 -56.34 -21.51 -5.77
N PRO A 90 -55.19 -20.82 -5.71
CA PRO A 90 -54.82 -20.02 -4.55
C PRO A 90 -55.74 -18.79 -4.45
N SER A 91 -56.01 -18.35 -3.22
CA SER A 91 -56.78 -17.12 -3.00
C SER A 91 -56.00 -15.88 -3.44
N VAL A 92 -56.69 -14.78 -3.75
CA VAL A 92 -56.04 -13.49 -4.11
C VAL A 92 -55.07 -13.02 -3.00
N TRP A 93 -55.41 -13.27 -1.73
CA TRP A 93 -54.57 -12.92 -0.59
C TRP A 93 -53.29 -13.76 -0.50
N GLU A 94 -53.36 -15.05 -0.84
CA GLU A 94 -52.19 -15.93 -0.92
C GLU A 94 -51.24 -15.47 -2.04
N TRP A 95 -51.78 -15.05 -3.19
CA TRP A 95 -50.96 -14.48 -4.27
C TRP A 95 -50.27 -13.18 -3.86
N VAL A 96 -50.97 -12.30 -3.14
CA VAL A 96 -50.36 -11.06 -2.62
C VAL A 96 -49.23 -11.38 -1.65
N ALA A 97 -49.42 -12.34 -0.74
CA ALA A 97 -48.38 -12.75 0.22
C ALA A 97 -47.16 -13.38 -0.48
N VAL A 98 -47.38 -14.21 -1.50
CA VAL A 98 -46.30 -14.80 -2.32
C VAL A 98 -45.52 -13.70 -3.04
N VAL A 99 -46.20 -12.75 -3.68
CA VAL A 99 -45.56 -11.63 -4.38
C VAL A 99 -44.76 -10.77 -3.40
N GLU A 100 -45.33 -10.45 -2.23
CA GLU A 100 -44.65 -9.69 -1.18
C GLU A 100 -43.37 -10.40 -0.71
N SER A 101 -43.44 -11.72 -0.44
CA SER A 101 -42.28 -12.52 -0.06
C SER A 101 -41.22 -12.53 -1.17
N MET A 102 -41.62 -12.76 -2.42
CA MET A 102 -40.71 -12.78 -3.56
C MET A 102 -39.99 -11.43 -3.74
N ILE A 103 -40.71 -10.31 -3.58
CA ILE A 103 -40.11 -8.97 -3.66
C ILE A 103 -39.07 -8.80 -2.55
N ASN A 104 -39.43 -9.13 -1.31
CA ASN A 104 -38.50 -9.03 -0.18
C ASN A 104 -37.25 -9.89 -0.41
N ASP A 105 -37.42 -11.14 -0.83
CA ASP A 105 -36.32 -12.06 -1.08
C ASP A 105 -35.40 -11.57 -2.19
N VAL A 106 -35.96 -11.06 -3.30
CA VAL A 106 -35.18 -10.48 -4.40
C VAL A 106 -34.41 -9.24 -3.95
N VAL A 107 -35.04 -8.36 -3.17
CA VAL A 107 -34.39 -7.16 -2.63
C VAL A 107 -33.24 -7.54 -1.69
N PHE A 108 -33.47 -8.44 -0.73
CA PHE A 108 -32.43 -8.87 0.20
C PHE A 108 -31.31 -9.65 -0.50
N ALA A 109 -31.63 -10.53 -1.45
CA ALA A 109 -30.64 -11.24 -2.26
C ALA A 109 -29.80 -10.27 -3.09
N GLY A 110 -30.42 -9.27 -3.72
CA GLY A 110 -29.74 -8.22 -4.47
C GLY A 110 -28.77 -7.42 -3.62
N ILE A 111 -29.20 -7.01 -2.42
CA ILE A 111 -28.35 -6.33 -1.43
C ILE A 111 -27.18 -7.24 -1.01
N ALA A 112 -27.45 -8.50 -0.67
CA ALA A 112 -26.42 -9.45 -0.24
C ALA A 112 -25.36 -9.67 -1.32
N VAL A 113 -25.78 -9.90 -2.57
CA VAL A 113 -24.90 -10.05 -3.74
C VAL A 113 -24.06 -8.79 -3.95
N PHE A 114 -24.68 -7.61 -3.90
CA PHE A 114 -23.97 -6.33 -4.05
C PHE A 114 -22.86 -6.19 -3.00
N PHE A 115 -23.15 -6.47 -1.73
CA PHE A 115 -22.16 -6.38 -0.66
C PHE A 115 -21.04 -7.42 -0.81
N LEU A 116 -21.39 -8.68 -1.09
CA LEU A 116 -20.43 -9.78 -1.25
C LEU A 116 -19.49 -9.53 -2.42
N TRP A 117 -20.00 -9.01 -3.54
CA TRP A 117 -19.21 -8.70 -4.72
C TRP A 117 -18.13 -7.64 -4.44
N HIS A 118 -18.45 -6.62 -3.64
CA HIS A 118 -17.52 -5.50 -3.36
C HIS A 118 -16.59 -5.75 -2.16
N LEU A 119 -16.89 -6.71 -1.29
CA LEU A 119 -16.12 -6.96 -0.07
C LEU A 119 -14.62 -7.24 -0.33
N PRO A 120 -14.22 -8.10 -1.29
CA PRO A 120 -12.81 -8.37 -1.56
C PRO A 120 -12.03 -7.11 -1.97
N ALA A 121 -12.62 -6.26 -2.81
CA ALA A 121 -12.01 -5.01 -3.25
C ALA A 121 -11.78 -4.05 -2.08
N ARG A 122 -12.75 -3.93 -1.16
CA ARG A 122 -12.59 -3.11 0.06
C ARG A 122 -11.48 -3.63 0.96
N MET A 123 -11.34 -4.95 1.10
CA MET A 123 -10.26 -5.56 1.89
C MET A 123 -8.88 -5.30 1.25
N GLN A 124 -8.77 -5.43 -0.07
CA GLN A 124 -7.54 -5.15 -0.81
C GLN A 124 -7.13 -3.68 -0.68
N ARG A 125 -8.06 -2.74 -0.92
CA ARG A 125 -7.82 -1.31 -0.74
C ARG A 125 -7.29 -0.97 0.65
N ARG A 126 -7.91 -1.51 1.71
CA ARG A 126 -7.45 -1.30 3.11
C ARG A 126 -6.06 -1.88 3.37
N HIS A 127 -5.68 -2.94 2.69
CA HIS A 127 -4.34 -3.50 2.80
C HIS A 127 -3.31 -2.59 2.10
N ASP A 128 -3.56 -2.25 0.84
CA ASP A 128 -2.66 -1.43 0.04
C ASP A 128 -2.44 -0.05 0.66
N LEU A 129 -3.51 0.61 1.13
CA LEU A 129 -3.40 1.90 1.79
C LEU A 129 -2.61 1.84 3.11
N ARG A 130 -2.67 0.74 3.87
CA ARG A 130 -1.84 0.58 5.08
C ARG A 130 -0.36 0.50 4.73
N LEU A 131 -0.01 -0.24 3.69
CA LEU A 131 1.36 -0.33 3.20
C LEU A 131 1.87 1.02 2.69
N LEU A 132 1.06 1.74 1.91
CA LEU A 132 1.37 3.09 1.44
C LEU A 132 1.52 4.08 2.59
N HIS A 133 0.69 3.99 3.63
CA HIS A 133 0.86 4.81 4.84
C HIS A 133 2.17 4.50 5.58
N ARG A 134 2.59 3.23 5.66
CA ARG A 134 3.90 2.85 6.20
C ARG A 134 5.03 3.48 5.37
N LEU A 135 4.98 3.40 4.04
CA LEU A 135 5.97 4.03 3.15
C LEU A 135 6.04 5.55 3.31
N ARG A 136 4.88 6.22 3.38
CA ARG A 136 4.82 7.66 3.64
C ARG A 136 5.44 8.03 5.00
N SER A 137 5.16 7.23 6.04
CA SER A 137 5.77 7.42 7.35
C SER A 137 7.30 7.25 7.29
N LEU A 138 7.80 6.25 6.57
CA LEU A 138 9.25 6.07 6.36
C LEU A 138 9.89 7.25 5.62
N ALA A 139 9.23 7.80 4.59
CA ALA A 139 9.70 9.01 3.92
C ALA A 139 9.87 10.19 4.91
N HIS A 140 8.89 10.42 5.78
CA HIS A 140 9.00 11.43 6.83
C HIS A 140 10.06 11.11 7.88
N ILE A 141 10.29 9.83 8.23
CA ILE A 141 11.36 9.43 9.14
C ILE A 141 12.74 9.72 8.51
N ILE A 142 12.91 9.49 7.21
CA ILE A 142 14.14 9.85 6.49
C ILE A 142 14.35 11.37 6.56
N ASP A 143 13.30 12.16 6.34
CA ASP A 143 13.34 13.63 6.44
C ASP A 143 13.71 14.10 7.87
N MET A 144 13.17 13.45 8.90
CA MET A 144 13.56 13.70 10.29
C MET A 144 15.05 13.45 10.53
N HIS A 145 15.61 12.42 9.90
CA HIS A 145 17.05 12.14 9.95
C HIS A 145 17.88 13.22 9.23
N GLN A 146 17.29 14.06 8.37
CA GLN A 146 17.96 15.16 7.66
C GLN A 146 17.90 16.50 8.39
N LEU A 147 17.04 16.65 9.40
CA LEU A 147 16.70 17.96 9.97
C LEU A 147 17.94 18.73 10.46
N SER A 148 18.85 18.05 11.17
CA SER A 148 20.08 18.67 11.68
C SER A 148 21.26 18.70 10.69
N LYS A 149 21.07 18.17 9.47
CA LYS A 149 22.11 17.94 8.45
C LYS A 149 22.09 19.14 7.50
N ASN A 150 22.67 20.25 7.96
CA ASN A 150 22.81 21.48 7.19
C ASN A 150 24.31 21.72 6.87
N PRO A 151 24.69 21.85 5.58
CA PRO A 151 26.04 22.18 5.14
C PRO A 151 26.70 23.37 5.84
N GLU A 152 25.95 24.43 6.14
CA GLU A 152 26.48 25.66 6.74
C GLU A 152 27.14 25.42 8.11
N ARG A 153 26.72 24.37 8.82
CA ARG A 153 27.23 24.01 10.15
C ARG A 153 28.67 23.48 10.10
N LEU A 154 29.17 23.15 8.90
CA LEU A 154 30.57 22.80 8.66
C LEU A 154 31.44 24.04 8.42
N SER A 155 30.86 25.23 8.26
CA SER A 155 31.64 26.46 8.13
C SER A 155 32.40 26.76 9.42
N PRO A 156 33.70 27.15 9.34
CA PRO A 156 34.46 27.60 10.51
C PRO A 156 33.78 28.77 11.25
N ASP A 157 33.09 29.64 10.50
CA ASP A 157 32.43 30.84 11.02
C ASP A 157 30.99 30.58 11.49
N TYR A 158 30.55 29.32 11.54
CA TYR A 158 29.19 29.00 11.98
C TYR A 158 29.01 29.35 13.48
N PRO A 159 28.08 30.26 13.84
CA PRO A 159 27.90 30.69 15.22
C PRO A 159 27.22 29.57 16.03
N LYS A 160 28.02 28.83 16.79
CA LYS A 160 27.52 27.77 17.69
C LYS A 160 27.01 28.35 19.00
N THR A 161 25.90 27.81 19.49
CA THR A 161 25.37 28.00 20.85
C THR A 161 25.66 26.78 21.72
N GLU A 162 25.47 26.90 23.03
CA GLU A 162 25.64 25.77 23.97
C GLU A 162 24.74 24.56 23.67
N LEU A 163 23.59 24.79 23.02
CA LEU A 163 22.63 23.74 22.63
C LEU A 163 22.81 23.25 21.18
N SER A 164 23.85 23.72 20.48
CA SER A 164 24.11 23.30 19.10
C SER A 164 24.51 21.83 19.02
N VAL A 165 23.72 21.03 18.31
CA VAL A 165 23.97 19.57 18.16
C VAL A 165 25.18 19.32 17.27
N ASP A 166 26.25 18.71 17.76
CA ASP A 166 27.40 18.38 16.92
C ASP A 166 26.99 17.47 15.73
N LEU A 167 27.48 17.80 14.53
CA LEU A 167 27.28 16.98 13.35
C LEU A 167 28.09 15.68 13.46
N GLY A 168 29.31 15.76 13.99
CA GLY A 168 30.25 14.63 14.05
C GLY A 168 30.51 14.00 12.68
N MET A 169 30.52 14.82 11.62
CA MET A 169 30.77 14.41 10.25
C MET A 169 31.67 15.44 9.56
N ASP A 170 32.56 14.97 8.71
CA ASP A 170 33.19 15.84 7.72
C ASP A 170 32.27 16.11 6.51
N ARG A 171 32.78 16.89 5.54
CA ARG A 171 32.03 17.26 4.34
C ARG A 171 31.67 16.04 3.47
N TYR A 172 32.61 15.10 3.28
CA TYR A 172 32.41 13.90 2.48
C TYR A 172 31.43 12.94 3.16
N GLU A 173 31.50 12.80 4.47
CA GLU A 173 30.56 12.01 5.26
C GLU A 173 29.15 12.60 5.20
N LEU A 174 29.00 13.92 5.35
CA LEU A 174 27.71 14.59 5.22
C LEU A 174 27.11 14.43 3.81
N TRP A 175 27.96 14.53 2.77
CA TRP A 175 27.56 14.27 1.39
C TRP A 175 27.02 12.84 1.22
N ASN A 176 27.79 11.83 1.65
CA ASN A 176 27.38 10.43 1.54
C ASN A 176 26.11 10.14 2.35
N TYR A 177 26.00 10.74 3.53
CA TYR A 177 24.81 10.61 4.36
C TYR A 177 23.58 11.13 3.64
N LEU A 178 23.63 12.35 3.09
CA LEU A 178 22.56 12.97 2.34
C LEU A 178 22.22 12.18 1.07
N ASP A 179 23.22 11.70 0.34
CA ASP A 179 23.03 10.89 -0.87
C ASP A 179 22.29 9.58 -0.57
N TYR A 180 22.70 8.85 0.47
CA TYR A 180 21.97 7.65 0.91
C TYR A 180 20.53 7.94 1.31
N CYS A 181 20.25 9.11 1.86
CA CYS A 181 18.88 9.50 2.18
C CYS A 181 18.05 9.75 0.92
N SER A 182 18.67 10.31 -0.12
CA SER A 182 18.07 10.43 -1.45
C SER A 182 17.83 9.05 -2.10
N GLU A 183 18.80 8.13 -2.02
CA GLU A 183 18.64 6.74 -2.49
C GLU A 183 17.49 6.02 -1.77
N MET A 184 17.37 6.19 -0.44
CA MET A 184 16.28 5.62 0.34
C MET A 184 14.91 6.19 -0.05
N LEU A 185 14.80 7.51 -0.26
CA LEU A 185 13.55 8.13 -0.74
C LEU A 185 13.17 7.62 -2.14
N SER A 186 14.16 7.42 -3.02
CA SER A 186 13.95 6.80 -4.33
C SER A 186 13.41 5.37 -4.22
N LEU A 187 13.92 4.57 -3.27
CA LEU A 187 13.37 3.24 -2.99
C LEU A 187 11.95 3.29 -2.44
N VAL A 188 11.63 4.24 -1.56
CA VAL A 188 10.27 4.43 -1.04
C VAL A 188 9.30 4.75 -2.20
N GLY A 189 9.68 5.63 -3.12
CA GLY A 189 8.90 5.92 -4.32
C GLY A 189 8.69 4.68 -5.20
N LYS A 190 9.76 3.93 -5.48
CA LYS A 190 9.68 2.69 -6.28
C LYS A 190 8.85 1.60 -5.59
N ALA A 191 8.91 1.51 -4.27
CA ALA A 191 8.08 0.59 -3.50
C ALA A 191 6.60 0.95 -3.62
N ALA A 192 6.25 2.24 -3.57
CA ALA A 192 4.87 2.68 -3.81
C ALA A 192 4.41 2.37 -5.24
N ALA A 193 5.27 2.61 -6.24
CA ALA A 193 4.97 2.31 -7.65
C ALA A 193 4.70 0.81 -7.90
N LEU A 194 5.35 -0.11 -7.15
CA LEU A 194 5.04 -1.54 -7.23
C LEU A 194 3.59 -1.87 -6.85
N LEU A 195 2.97 -1.12 -5.93
CA LEU A 195 1.55 -1.32 -5.61
C LEU A 195 0.65 -0.83 -6.74
N ALA A 196 1.00 0.27 -7.42
CA ALA A 196 0.24 0.78 -8.56
C ALA A 196 0.17 -0.21 -9.73
N GLU A 197 1.24 -0.99 -9.95
CA GLU A 197 1.29 -2.03 -11.01
C GLU A 197 0.25 -3.16 -10.84
N GLN A 198 -0.28 -3.35 -9.63
CA GLN A 198 -1.16 -4.49 -9.30
C GLN A 198 -2.62 -4.08 -9.06
N THR A 199 -2.96 -2.80 -9.20
CA THR A 199 -4.26 -2.26 -8.81
C THR A 199 -4.79 -1.23 -9.81
N ASN A 200 -6.12 -1.20 -9.98
CA ASN A 200 -6.83 -0.14 -10.71
C ASN A 200 -7.62 0.77 -9.74
N ASP A 201 -7.36 0.66 -8.45
CA ASP A 201 -8.07 1.43 -7.44
C ASP A 201 -7.59 2.88 -7.41
N GLN A 202 -8.45 3.81 -7.81
CA GLN A 202 -8.09 5.23 -7.93
C GLN A 202 -7.60 5.87 -6.63
N THR A 203 -8.07 5.40 -5.47
CA THR A 203 -7.58 5.91 -4.18
C THR A 203 -6.17 5.42 -3.87
N VAL A 204 -5.84 4.19 -4.26
CA VAL A 204 -4.50 3.64 -4.13
C VAL A 204 -3.54 4.36 -5.09
N LEU A 205 -3.95 4.54 -6.36
CA LEU A 205 -3.16 5.25 -7.37
C LEU A 205 -2.85 6.70 -6.96
N SER A 206 -3.86 7.46 -6.51
CA SER A 206 -3.63 8.84 -6.05
C SER A 206 -2.73 8.92 -4.81
N THR A 207 -2.80 7.92 -3.93
CA THR A 207 -1.90 7.84 -2.76
C THR A 207 -0.45 7.55 -3.19
N VAL A 208 -0.26 6.71 -4.21
CA VAL A 208 1.06 6.43 -4.80
C VAL A 208 1.64 7.72 -5.40
N GLU A 209 0.88 8.42 -6.24
CA GLU A 209 1.29 9.71 -6.83
C GLU A 209 1.69 10.73 -5.75
N GLY A 210 0.93 10.79 -4.64
CA GLY A 210 1.27 11.63 -3.49
C GLY A 210 2.60 11.27 -2.84
N ILE A 211 2.94 9.98 -2.72
CA ILE A 211 4.23 9.52 -2.18
C ILE A 211 5.37 9.80 -3.17
N GLU A 212 5.15 9.62 -4.47
CA GLU A 212 6.15 9.95 -5.49
C GLU A 212 6.45 11.46 -5.52
N GLY A 213 5.41 12.30 -5.41
CA GLY A 213 5.57 13.74 -5.26
C GLY A 213 6.33 14.13 -3.99
N LEU A 214 5.98 13.52 -2.84
CA LEU A 214 6.63 13.75 -1.55
C LEU A 214 8.13 13.40 -1.61
N THR A 215 8.45 12.18 -2.07
CA THR A 215 9.82 11.66 -2.13
C THR A 215 10.67 12.44 -3.12
N THR A 216 10.12 12.83 -4.28
CA THR A 216 10.78 13.72 -5.25
C THR A 216 11.06 15.11 -4.65
N GLY A 217 10.08 15.69 -3.95
CA GLY A 217 10.22 16.99 -3.30
C GLY A 217 11.29 16.98 -2.20
N MET A 218 11.31 15.96 -1.36
CA MET A 218 12.33 15.78 -0.32
C MET A 218 13.72 15.52 -0.91
N SER A 219 13.83 14.65 -1.92
CA SER A 219 15.10 14.39 -2.62
C SER A 219 15.66 15.68 -3.24
N ARG A 220 14.80 16.55 -3.80
CA ARG A 220 15.23 17.86 -4.31
C ARG A 220 15.82 18.76 -3.21
N LYS A 221 15.20 18.81 -2.02
CA LYS A 221 15.73 19.54 -0.87
C LYS A 221 17.08 18.98 -0.41
N ILE A 222 17.24 17.65 -0.44
CA ILE A 222 18.51 17.00 -0.13
C ILE A 222 19.57 17.39 -1.16
N TRP A 223 19.26 17.36 -2.46
CA TRP A 223 20.19 17.77 -3.51
C TRP A 223 20.58 19.24 -3.41
N GLN A 224 19.68 20.14 -2.98
CA GLN A 224 20.02 21.53 -2.66
C GLN A 224 21.04 21.63 -1.52
N LYS A 225 20.91 20.80 -0.46
CA LYS A 225 21.93 20.73 0.59
C LYS A 225 23.24 20.19 0.05
N ILE A 226 23.19 19.12 -0.74
CA ILE A 226 24.38 18.52 -1.36
C ILE A 226 25.11 19.54 -2.24
N SER A 227 24.40 20.37 -3.02
CA SER A 227 25.05 21.38 -3.88
C SER A 227 25.80 22.49 -3.13
N LEU A 228 25.47 22.71 -1.85
CA LEU A 228 26.22 23.65 -0.99
C LEU A 228 27.48 22.99 -0.39
N LEU A 229 27.59 21.67 -0.49
CA LEU A 229 28.81 20.97 -0.13
C LEU A 229 29.76 21.03 -1.33
N GLU A 230 30.75 21.92 -1.25
CA GLU A 230 31.88 21.97 -2.20
C GLU A 230 32.80 20.77 -1.96
N VAL A 231 32.42 19.61 -2.50
CA VAL A 231 33.07 18.30 -2.33
C VAL A 231 34.05 17.99 -3.46
#